data_AF-A0A484QS87-F1
#
_entry.id   AF-A0A484QS87-F1
#
_cell.length_a   1.000
_cell.length_b   1.000
_cell.length_c   1.000
_cell.angle_alpha   90.00
_cell.angle_beta   90.00
_cell.angle_gamma   90.00
#
_symmetry.space_group_name_H-M   'P 1'
#
loop_
_entity.id
_entity.type
_entity.pdbx_description
1 polymer ?
#
loop_
_entity_poly.entity_id
_entity_poly.type
_entity_poly.pdbx_seq_one_letter_code
_entity_poly.pdbx_strand_id
1 'polypeptide(L)'
;MTDNTLYLLKAFFLGIIEGLTEFLPISSTGHLILVGDLINFQSSQGKVFEVVIQFGAILAVMWIFRQRLGRLIHGTLTGDRQEMLFTRNLLIAFFPAAIIGALFISFIKSVFYHPSVVAITLVLGGLIMLWVERRPREGGETWAGNRATAHTLEEITWKQSLAVGCAQCLAMIPGTSRSGATIIGGMVAGIQRKTATEFSFFLAMPTMLGAAVYDTYRNYGLLTSQEAWAIVAGFIGAFLSALLIVRAVLAFVARHTYRVFAWYRIALGFVVALWLWLR
;
A
#
# COMPACT_ATOMS: atom_id res chain seq x y z
N MET A 1 6.64 -26.03 -22.36
CA MET A 1 5.77 -24.86 -22.12
C MET A 1 6.02 -23.86 -23.23
N THR A 2 4.99 -23.25 -23.82
CA THR A 2 5.21 -22.18 -24.79
C THR A 2 5.72 -20.92 -24.07
N ASP A 3 6.45 -20.05 -24.77
CA ASP A 3 6.95 -18.79 -24.20
C ASP A 3 5.82 -17.94 -23.60
N ASN A 4 4.63 -18.02 -24.20
CA ASN A 4 3.43 -17.36 -23.70
C ASN A 4 2.95 -17.92 -22.35
N THR A 5 2.91 -19.25 -22.18
CA THR A 5 2.54 -19.85 -20.89
C THR A 5 3.52 -19.47 -19.79
N LEU A 6 4.83 -19.46 -20.10
CA LEU A 6 5.85 -19.04 -19.13
C LEU A 6 5.68 -17.56 -18.74
N TYR A 7 5.40 -16.69 -19.70
CA TYR A 7 5.14 -15.27 -19.44
C TYR A 7 3.94 -15.05 -18.50
N LEU A 8 2.83 -15.75 -18.72
CA LEU A 8 1.64 -15.66 -17.85
C LEU A 8 1.90 -16.19 -16.44
N LEU A 9 2.71 -17.24 -16.29
CA LEU A 9 3.09 -17.76 -14.97
C LEU A 9 4.00 -16.79 -14.21
N LYS A 10 4.94 -16.12 -14.89
CA LYS A 10 5.73 -15.04 -14.29
C LYS A 10 4.83 -13.90 -13.82
N ALA A 11 3.85 -13.50 -14.64
CA ALA A 11 2.88 -12.48 -14.28
C ALA A 11 2.03 -12.88 -13.06
N PHE A 12 1.52 -14.11 -13.02
CA PHE A 12 0.81 -14.67 -11.86
C PHE A 12 1.66 -14.66 -10.59
N PHE A 13 2.94 -15.06 -10.70
CA PHE A 13 3.89 -15.06 -9.59
C PHE A 13 4.18 -13.65 -9.07
N LEU A 14 4.38 -12.67 -9.95
CA LEU A 14 4.49 -11.26 -9.55
C LEU A 14 3.20 -10.77 -8.88
N GLY A 15 2.04 -11.22 -9.37
CA GLY A 15 0.76 -11.01 -8.72
C GLY A 15 0.74 -11.52 -7.28
N ILE A 16 1.23 -12.73 -7.03
CA ILE A 16 1.36 -13.27 -5.66
C ILE A 16 2.23 -12.36 -4.78
N ILE A 17 3.37 -11.91 -5.30
CA ILE A 17 4.27 -11.01 -4.55
C ILE A 17 3.58 -9.70 -4.22
N GLU A 18 2.87 -9.12 -5.19
CA GLU A 18 2.08 -7.91 -4.99
C GLU A 18 1.06 -8.10 -3.86
N GLY A 19 0.20 -9.11 -3.96
CA GLY A 19 -0.84 -9.33 -2.95
C GLY A 19 -0.28 -9.67 -1.57
N LEU A 20 0.88 -10.35 -1.49
CA LEU A 20 1.60 -10.58 -0.24
C LEU A 20 2.24 -9.33 0.35
N THR A 21 2.59 -8.31 -0.44
CA THR A 21 3.43 -7.19 0.02
C THR A 21 2.71 -5.86 0.09
N GLU A 22 1.58 -5.69 -0.60
CA GLU A 22 0.85 -4.41 -0.70
C GLU A 22 0.37 -3.88 0.66
N PHE A 23 -0.21 -4.79 1.46
CA PHE A 23 -0.79 -4.43 2.77
C PHE A 23 0.20 -4.55 3.92
N LEU A 24 1.33 -5.21 3.70
CA LEU A 24 2.45 -5.14 4.63
C LEU A 24 3.16 -3.80 4.42
N PRO A 25 3.63 -3.13 5.48
CA PRO A 25 4.30 -1.85 5.33
C PRO A 25 5.75 -2.02 4.83
N ILE A 26 6.00 -2.90 3.85
CA ILE A 26 7.33 -3.32 3.36
C ILE A 26 7.63 -2.90 1.91
N SER A 27 6.68 -2.22 1.24
CA SER A 27 6.77 -1.73 -0.15
C SER A 27 6.73 -2.81 -1.23
N SER A 28 5.56 -3.05 -1.81
CA SER A 28 5.36 -3.91 -2.99
C SER A 28 6.23 -3.51 -4.17
N THR A 29 6.35 -2.21 -4.48
CA THR A 29 7.20 -1.70 -5.57
C THR A 29 8.65 -2.19 -5.52
N GLY A 30 9.28 -2.22 -4.34
CA GLY A 30 10.67 -2.66 -4.21
C GLY A 30 10.84 -4.15 -4.50
N HIS A 31 9.85 -4.96 -4.11
CA HIS A 31 9.85 -6.40 -4.39
C HIS A 31 9.59 -6.68 -5.86
N LEU A 32 8.64 -5.97 -6.48
CA LEU A 32 8.32 -6.16 -7.89
C LEU A 32 9.47 -5.75 -8.80
N ILE A 33 10.17 -4.65 -8.51
CA ILE A 33 11.37 -4.25 -9.26
C ILE A 33 12.44 -5.32 -9.17
N LEU A 34 12.77 -5.77 -7.96
CA LEU A 34 13.83 -6.76 -7.74
C LEU A 34 13.48 -8.11 -8.37
N VAL A 35 12.29 -8.64 -8.08
CA VAL A 35 11.91 -9.98 -8.52
C VAL A 35 11.55 -10.01 -10.01
N GLY A 36 10.88 -8.96 -10.51
CA GLY A 36 10.56 -8.83 -11.94
C GLY A 36 11.82 -8.88 -12.79
N ASP A 37 12.87 -8.19 -12.35
CA ASP A 37 14.17 -8.24 -13.00
C ASP A 37 14.83 -9.63 -12.89
N LEU A 38 14.88 -10.23 -11.69
CA LEU A 38 15.49 -11.55 -11.47
C LEU A 38 14.86 -12.66 -12.32
N ILE A 39 13.56 -12.60 -12.57
CA ILE A 39 12.85 -13.57 -13.41
C ILE A 39 12.82 -13.16 -14.90
N ASN A 40 13.51 -12.08 -15.28
CA ASN A 40 13.50 -11.50 -16.62
C ASN A 40 12.07 -11.28 -17.14
N PHE A 41 11.23 -10.64 -16.34
CA PHE A 41 9.91 -10.19 -16.74
C PHE A 41 10.00 -8.73 -17.20
N GLN A 42 10.01 -8.53 -18.51
CA GLN A 42 9.91 -7.22 -19.12
C GLN A 42 8.50 -7.06 -19.66
N SER A 43 7.69 -6.22 -19.02
CA SER A 43 6.49 -5.69 -19.65
C SER A 43 6.85 -4.38 -20.33
N SER A 44 6.49 -4.23 -21.61
CA SER A 44 6.79 -3.04 -22.40
C SER A 44 6.18 -1.77 -21.76
N GLN A 45 5.15 -1.98 -20.93
CA GLN A 45 4.48 -0.98 -20.10
C GLN A 45 4.42 -1.40 -18.62
N GLY A 46 5.55 -1.80 -18.02
CA GLY A 46 5.77 -2.09 -16.58
C GLY A 46 4.76 -1.47 -15.61
N LYS A 47 4.57 -0.17 -15.75
CA LYS A 47 3.74 0.67 -14.86
C LYS A 47 2.25 0.31 -14.90
N VAL A 48 1.69 -0.03 -16.06
CA VAL A 48 0.27 -0.41 -16.16
C VAL A 48 0.04 -1.77 -15.52
N PHE A 49 0.97 -2.70 -15.74
CA PHE A 49 0.89 -4.02 -15.13
C PHE A 49 0.87 -3.91 -13.60
N GLU A 50 1.85 -3.24 -12.99
CA GLU A 50 1.95 -3.09 -11.52
C GLU A 50 0.70 -2.44 -10.90
N VAL A 51 0.21 -1.37 -11.51
CA VAL A 51 -0.95 -0.63 -10.99
C VAL A 51 -2.25 -1.43 -11.11
N VAL A 52 -2.41 -2.24 -12.15
CA VAL A 52 -3.64 -3.04 -12.31
C VAL A 52 -3.62 -4.31 -11.44
N ILE A 53 -2.47 -4.95 -11.23
CA ILE A 53 -2.41 -6.10 -10.31
C ILE A 53 -2.65 -5.67 -8.85
N GLN A 54 -2.25 -4.46 -8.47
CA GLN A 54 -2.60 -3.83 -7.18
C GLN A 54 -4.10 -3.79 -6.94
N PHE A 55 -4.89 -3.52 -7.99
CA PHE A 55 -6.35 -3.53 -7.88
C PHE A 55 -6.89 -4.92 -7.48
N GLY A 56 -6.23 -6.01 -7.88
CA GLY A 56 -6.55 -7.37 -7.42
C GLY A 56 -6.38 -7.54 -5.92
N ALA A 57 -5.27 -7.03 -5.36
CA ALA A 57 -5.03 -7.04 -3.93
C ALA A 57 -6.10 -6.22 -3.18
N ILE A 58 -6.53 -5.08 -3.73
CA ILE A 58 -7.56 -4.21 -3.14
C ILE A 58 -8.93 -4.87 -3.17
N LEU A 59 -9.28 -5.56 -4.25
CA LEU A 59 -10.52 -6.30 -4.33
C LEU A 59 -10.61 -7.39 -3.24
N ALA A 60 -9.48 -8.00 -2.88
CA ALA A 60 -9.44 -8.96 -1.77
C ALA A 60 -9.77 -8.29 -0.42
N VAL A 61 -9.26 -7.09 -0.17
CA VAL A 61 -9.62 -6.31 1.03
C VAL A 61 -11.09 -5.93 1.01
N MET A 62 -11.61 -5.43 -0.11
CA MET A 62 -13.04 -5.12 -0.26
C MET A 62 -13.92 -6.35 0.02
N TRP A 63 -13.50 -7.53 -0.44
CA TRP A 63 -14.19 -8.80 -0.17
C TRP A 63 -14.14 -9.21 1.30
N ILE A 64 -12.98 -9.11 1.94
CA ILE A 64 -12.80 -9.41 3.38
C ILE A 64 -13.66 -8.48 4.23
N PHE A 65 -13.65 -7.18 3.93
CA PHE A 65 -14.37 -6.16 4.68
C PHE A 65 -15.78 -5.89 4.16
N ARG A 66 -16.33 -6.72 3.25
CA ARG A 66 -17.61 -6.44 2.54
C ARG A 66 -18.79 -6.12 3.47
N GLN A 67 -18.88 -6.74 4.64
CA GLN A 67 -19.94 -6.45 5.60
C GLN A 67 -19.75 -5.07 6.27
N ARG A 68 -18.51 -4.73 6.66
CA ARG A 68 -18.19 -3.41 7.24
C ARG A 68 -18.32 -2.31 6.19
N LEU A 69 -17.91 -2.57 4.95
CA LEU A 69 -18.07 -1.68 3.81
C LEU A 69 -19.54 -1.47 3.46
N GLY A 70 -20.34 -2.54 3.44
CA GLY A 70 -21.79 -2.45 3.24
C GLY A 70 -22.47 -1.62 4.33
N ARG A 71 -22.07 -1.78 5.60
CA ARG A 71 -22.53 -0.93 6.71
C ARG A 71 -22.15 0.54 6.51
N LEU A 72 -20.90 0.81 6.12
CA LEU A 72 -20.42 2.17 5.84
C LEU A 72 -21.25 2.84 4.74
N ILE A 73 -21.43 2.15 3.61
CA ILE A 73 -22.19 2.67 2.46
C ILE A 73 -23.66 2.89 2.86
N HIS A 74 -24.30 1.87 3.43
CA HIS A 74 -25.71 1.96 3.82
C HIS A 74 -25.93 3.06 4.85
N GLY A 75 -25.13 3.09 5.93
CA GLY A 75 -25.21 4.12 6.97
C GLY A 75 -24.95 5.52 6.44
N THR A 76 -24.00 5.69 5.51
CA THR A 76 -23.76 6.99 4.86
C THR A 76 -24.99 7.45 4.06
N LEU A 77 -25.66 6.54 3.35
CA LEU A 77 -26.84 6.86 2.55
C LEU A 77 -28.10 7.09 3.39
N THR A 78 -28.22 6.45 4.55
CA THR A 78 -29.37 6.60 5.46
C THR A 78 -29.19 7.72 6.49
N GLY A 79 -28.02 8.36 6.53
CA GLY A 79 -27.75 9.47 7.43
C GLY A 79 -27.26 9.06 8.83
N ASP A 80 -26.74 7.84 9.00
CA ASP A 80 -26.09 7.42 10.23
C ASP A 80 -24.87 8.31 10.50
N ARG A 81 -24.90 9.03 11.63
CA ARG A 81 -23.87 10.02 11.97
C ARG A 81 -22.48 9.41 12.07
N GLN A 82 -22.33 8.20 12.62
CA GLN A 82 -21.00 7.59 12.79
C GLN A 82 -20.42 7.21 11.43
N GLU A 83 -21.21 6.59 10.56
CA GLU A 83 -20.76 6.19 9.22
C GLU A 83 -20.53 7.40 8.31
N MET A 84 -21.35 8.46 8.40
CA MET A 84 -21.11 9.72 7.68
C MET A 84 -19.79 10.39 8.09
N LEU A 85 -19.50 10.41 9.40
CA LEU A 85 -18.24 10.97 9.90
C LEU A 85 -17.04 10.14 9.43
N PHE A 86 -17.16 8.81 9.44
CA PHE A 86 -16.11 7.93 8.93
C PHE A 86 -15.90 8.11 7.42
N THR A 87 -16.97 8.19 6.61
CA THR A 87 -16.87 8.48 5.18
C THR A 87 -16.22 9.85 4.92
N ARG A 88 -16.64 10.90 5.65
CA ARG A 88 -16.02 12.22 5.56
C ARG A 88 -14.52 12.15 5.84
N ASN A 89 -14.14 11.47 6.92
CA ASN A 89 -12.74 11.30 7.31
C ASN A 89 -11.93 10.53 6.25
N LEU A 90 -12.52 9.50 5.64
CA LEU A 90 -11.91 8.77 4.54
C LEU A 90 -11.63 9.68 3.33
N LEU A 91 -12.61 10.52 2.97
CA LEU A 91 -12.46 11.50 1.89
C LEU A 91 -11.40 12.55 2.21
N ILE A 92 -11.35 13.05 3.46
CA ILE A 92 -10.31 14.00 3.91
C ILE A 92 -8.92 13.38 3.79
N ALA A 93 -8.75 12.10 4.10
CA ALA A 93 -7.47 11.41 3.94
C ALA A 93 -7.14 11.09 2.46
N PHE A 94 -8.15 10.91 1.61
CA PHE A 94 -7.99 10.62 0.19
C PHE A 94 -7.57 11.85 -0.62
N PHE A 95 -8.20 13.01 -0.38
CA PHE A 95 -8.04 14.19 -1.24
C PHE A 95 -6.62 14.72 -1.38
N PRO A 96 -5.76 14.80 -0.33
CA PRO A 96 -4.38 15.27 -0.49
C PRO A 96 -3.61 14.46 -1.54
N ALA A 97 -3.72 13.13 -1.47
CA ALA A 97 -3.06 12.24 -2.43
C ALA A 97 -3.72 12.31 -3.82
N ALA A 98 -5.06 12.40 -3.90
CA ALA A 98 -5.74 12.53 -5.18
C ALA A 98 -5.37 13.82 -5.93
N ILE A 99 -5.33 14.95 -5.22
CA ILE A 99 -5.00 16.27 -5.79
C ILE A 99 -3.54 16.31 -6.22
N ILE A 100 -2.60 15.95 -5.33
CA ILE A 100 -1.17 15.98 -5.66
C ILE A 100 -0.86 14.97 -6.76
N GLY A 101 -1.48 13.79 -6.74
CA GLY A 101 -1.32 12.79 -7.80
C GLY A 101 -1.83 13.33 -9.14
N ALA A 102 -3.04 13.86 -9.20
CA ALA A 102 -3.61 14.38 -10.45
C ALA A 102 -2.77 15.51 -11.07
N LEU A 103 -2.17 16.38 -10.25
CA LEU A 103 -1.40 17.55 -10.71
C LEU A 103 0.08 17.24 -10.99
N PHE A 104 0.71 16.38 -10.18
CA PHE A 104 2.17 16.25 -10.15
C PHE A 104 2.69 14.82 -10.42
N ILE A 105 1.85 13.81 -10.67
CA ILE A 105 2.33 12.43 -10.83
C ILE A 105 3.37 12.28 -11.94
N SER A 106 3.23 12.99 -13.06
CA SER A 106 4.19 12.94 -14.17
C SER A 106 5.56 13.47 -13.75
N PHE A 107 5.59 14.59 -13.01
CA PHE A 107 6.82 15.18 -12.47
C PHE A 107 7.46 14.30 -11.38
N ILE A 108 6.65 13.76 -10.46
CA ILE A 108 7.14 12.85 -9.42
C ILE A 108 7.75 11.60 -10.08
N LYS A 109 7.08 11.01 -11.07
CA LYS A 109 7.59 9.87 -11.84
C LYS A 109 8.87 10.23 -12.60
N SER A 110 9.05 11.45 -13.09
CA SER A 110 10.29 11.83 -13.80
C SER A 110 11.48 12.05 -12.88
N VAL A 111 11.25 12.48 -11.63
CA VAL A 111 12.34 12.79 -10.69
C VAL A 111 12.72 11.58 -9.83
N PHE A 112 11.73 10.81 -9.36
CA PHE A 112 11.93 9.80 -8.32
C PHE A 112 11.91 8.36 -8.82
N TYR A 113 11.59 8.11 -10.09
CA TYR A 113 11.51 6.75 -10.62
C TYR A 113 12.89 6.21 -11.02
N HIS A 114 13.75 6.05 -10.02
CA HIS A 114 15.05 5.41 -10.13
C HIS A 114 15.18 4.29 -9.07
N PRO A 115 15.74 3.12 -9.42
CA PRO A 115 15.90 2.03 -8.46
C PRO A 115 16.70 2.42 -7.19
N SER A 116 17.65 3.36 -7.30
CA SER A 116 18.39 3.89 -6.15
C SER A 116 17.49 4.62 -5.15
N VAL A 117 16.49 5.36 -5.62
CA VAL A 117 15.49 6.02 -4.76
C VAL A 117 14.72 4.98 -3.97
N VAL A 118 14.33 3.88 -4.60
CA VAL A 118 13.62 2.77 -3.94
C VAL A 118 14.46 2.14 -2.82
N ALA A 119 15.75 1.92 -3.06
CA ALA A 119 16.64 1.39 -2.03
C ALA A 119 16.75 2.34 -0.82
N ILE A 120 16.89 3.64 -1.07
CA ILE A 120 16.98 4.67 -0.01
C ILE A 120 15.66 4.76 0.77
N THR A 121 14.51 4.82 0.10
CA THR A 121 13.20 4.95 0.76
C THR A 121 12.78 3.69 1.51
N LEU A 122 13.25 2.51 1.10
CA LEU A 122 13.12 1.27 1.87
C LEU A 122 13.79 1.41 3.24
N VAL A 123 15.06 1.79 3.25
CA VAL A 123 15.85 1.99 4.49
C VAL A 123 15.26 3.10 5.35
N LEU A 124 15.02 4.29 4.77
CA LEU A 124 14.45 5.43 5.50
C LEU A 124 13.08 5.11 6.09
N GLY A 125 12.20 4.46 5.33
CA GLY A 125 10.89 4.03 5.83
C GLY A 125 11.01 3.05 7.01
N GLY A 126 11.98 2.14 6.96
CA GLY A 126 12.27 1.23 8.08
C GLY A 126 12.80 1.97 9.32
N LEU A 127 13.70 2.93 9.16
CA LEU A 127 14.21 3.75 10.27
C LEU A 127 13.09 4.58 10.94
N ILE A 128 12.22 5.21 10.14
CA ILE A 128 11.07 5.96 10.65
C ILE A 128 10.12 5.03 11.43
N MET A 129 9.86 3.84 10.91
CA MET A 129 9.02 2.85 11.57
C MET A 129 9.61 2.39 12.92
N LEU A 130 10.92 2.13 12.99
CA LEU A 130 11.61 1.83 14.26
C LEU A 130 11.50 2.99 15.25
N TRP A 131 11.61 4.22 14.78
CA TRP A 131 11.49 5.41 15.62
C TRP A 131 10.07 5.57 16.19
N VAL A 132 9.02 5.37 15.40
CA VAL A 132 7.63 5.43 15.87
C VAL A 132 7.30 4.31 16.85
N GLU A 133 7.87 3.12 16.63
CA GLU A 133 7.66 1.93 17.47
C GLU A 133 8.63 1.83 18.66
N ARG A 134 9.45 2.84 18.95
CA ARG A 134 10.38 2.82 20.09
C ARG A 134 9.62 2.79 21.41
N ARG A 135 10.16 2.12 22.44
CA ARG A 135 9.55 2.13 23.79
C ARG A 135 9.84 3.48 24.47
N PRO A 136 8.87 4.13 25.13
CA PRO A 136 9.10 5.25 26.03
C PRO A 136 10.02 4.84 27.18
N ARG A 137 10.70 5.82 27.79
CA ARG A 137 11.59 5.56 28.93
C ARG A 137 10.85 5.11 30.19
N GLU A 138 9.54 5.38 30.30
CA GLU A 138 8.77 5.24 31.54
C GLU A 138 7.48 4.40 31.42
N GLY A 139 7.40 3.49 30.45
CA GLY A 139 6.22 2.61 30.34
C GLY A 139 6.42 1.50 29.33
N GLY A 140 5.87 0.31 29.62
CA GLY A 140 6.04 -0.89 28.79
C GLY A 140 5.43 -0.82 27.38
N GLU A 141 4.67 0.23 27.08
CA GLU A 141 4.06 0.47 25.77
C GLU A 141 5.04 1.12 24.77
N THR A 142 4.58 1.47 23.56
CA THR A 142 5.41 2.14 22.53
C THR A 142 5.14 3.64 22.51
N TRP A 143 6.04 4.45 21.94
CA TRP A 143 5.90 5.90 21.83
C TRP A 143 4.57 6.29 21.18
N ALA A 144 4.20 5.60 20.10
CA ALA A 144 2.91 5.78 19.45
C ALA A 144 1.74 5.27 20.31
N GLY A 145 1.92 4.13 21.00
CA GLY A 145 0.91 3.55 21.89
C GLY A 145 0.47 4.52 22.98
N ASN A 146 1.41 5.12 23.71
CA ASN A 146 1.14 6.10 24.77
C ASN A 146 0.43 7.38 24.28
N ARG A 147 0.47 7.66 22.98
CA ARG A 147 -0.12 8.85 22.36
C ARG A 147 -1.39 8.55 21.58
N ALA A 148 -1.84 7.30 21.57
CA ALA A 148 -3.07 6.92 20.90
C ALA A 148 -4.28 7.56 21.60
N THR A 149 -5.06 8.34 20.84
CA THR A 149 -6.32 8.94 21.27
C THR A 149 -7.51 8.36 20.52
N ALA A 150 -7.27 7.66 19.39
CA ALA A 150 -8.30 6.98 18.62
C ALA A 150 -8.00 5.47 18.59
N HIS A 151 -8.89 4.68 19.18
CA HIS A 151 -8.81 3.23 19.30
C HIS A 151 -9.78 2.52 18.35
N THR A 152 -10.77 3.23 17.81
CA THR A 152 -11.73 2.73 16.81
C THR A 152 -11.75 3.63 15.56
N LEU A 153 -12.28 3.13 14.44
CA LEU A 153 -12.33 3.89 13.18
C LEU A 153 -13.20 5.14 13.31
N GLU A 154 -14.25 5.05 14.14
CA GLU A 154 -15.24 6.07 14.39
C GLU A 154 -14.69 7.20 15.30
N GLU A 155 -13.68 6.90 16.11
CA GLU A 155 -12.97 7.88 16.97
C GLU A 155 -11.95 8.73 16.21
N ILE A 156 -11.57 8.34 15.00
CA ILE A 156 -10.60 9.08 14.20
C ILE A 156 -11.15 10.49 13.93
N THR A 157 -10.37 11.51 14.26
CA THR A 157 -10.74 12.90 14.01
C THR A 157 -10.36 13.33 12.60
N TRP A 158 -11.02 14.37 12.08
CA TRP A 158 -10.68 14.93 10.76
C TRP A 158 -9.22 15.40 10.67
N LYS A 159 -8.64 15.88 11.78
CA LYS A 159 -7.23 16.31 11.87
C LYS A 159 -6.29 15.12 11.68
N GLN A 160 -6.60 14.00 12.33
CA GLN A 160 -5.85 12.76 12.17
C GLN A 160 -5.98 12.21 10.75
N SER A 161 -7.19 12.25 10.17
CA SER A 161 -7.40 11.86 8.77
C SER A 161 -6.60 12.72 7.79
N LEU A 162 -6.57 14.03 7.99
CA LEU A 162 -5.77 14.93 7.16
C LEU A 162 -4.28 14.62 7.27
N ALA A 163 -3.78 14.38 8.50
CA ALA A 163 -2.39 13.98 8.72
C ALA A 163 -2.04 12.66 8.00
N VAL A 164 -2.94 11.67 8.05
CA VAL A 164 -2.80 10.42 7.29
C VAL A 164 -2.77 10.69 5.78
N GLY A 165 -3.65 11.56 5.28
CA GLY A 165 -3.68 11.93 3.87
C GLY A 165 -2.41 12.63 3.40
N CYS A 166 -1.88 13.55 4.20
CA CYS A 166 -0.58 14.19 3.93
C CYS A 166 0.58 13.17 3.96
N ALA A 167 0.56 12.23 4.92
CA ALA A 167 1.54 11.14 4.95
C ALA A 167 1.42 10.25 3.70
N GLN A 168 0.20 9.99 3.21
CA GLN A 168 -0.03 9.23 1.98
C GLN A 168 0.61 9.90 0.75
N CYS A 169 0.77 11.22 0.71
CA CYS A 169 1.48 11.89 -0.39
C CYS A 169 2.94 11.43 -0.50
N LEU A 170 3.59 11.05 0.62
CA LEU A 170 4.95 10.49 0.62
C LEU A 170 5.02 9.14 -0.10
N ALA A 171 3.89 8.43 -0.21
CA ALA A 171 3.81 7.16 -0.92
C ALA A 171 3.93 7.30 -2.44
N MET A 172 3.84 8.52 -2.98
CA MET A 172 4.10 8.76 -4.40
C MET A 172 5.58 8.65 -4.74
N ILE A 173 6.47 8.73 -3.74
CA ILE A 173 7.89 8.43 -3.91
C ILE A 173 8.05 6.90 -3.94
N PRO A 174 8.59 6.32 -5.04
CA PRO A 174 8.77 4.87 -5.16
C PRO A 174 9.57 4.28 -3.99
N GLY A 175 9.10 3.15 -3.46
CA GLY A 175 9.74 2.43 -2.35
C GLY A 175 9.30 2.87 -0.93
N THR A 176 8.60 4.00 -0.78
CA THR A 176 8.12 4.44 0.55
C THR A 176 7.12 3.46 1.18
N SER A 177 6.39 2.68 0.38
CA SER A 177 5.18 1.91 0.76
C SER A 177 4.04 2.81 1.17
N ARG A 178 2.93 2.67 0.46
CA ARG A 178 1.70 3.38 0.76
C ARG A 178 1.13 2.99 2.12
N SER A 179 0.98 1.68 2.37
CA SER A 179 0.54 1.17 3.67
C SER A 179 1.49 1.60 4.80
N GLY A 180 2.81 1.60 4.58
CA GLY A 180 3.78 2.14 5.53
C GLY A 180 3.54 3.61 5.87
N ALA A 181 3.40 4.47 4.87
CA ALA A 181 3.22 5.91 5.07
C ALA A 181 1.92 6.24 5.83
N THR A 182 0.81 5.64 5.45
CA THR A 182 -0.50 5.90 6.07
C THR A 182 -0.61 5.33 7.48
N ILE A 183 -0.10 4.11 7.72
CA ILE A 183 -0.13 3.49 9.04
C ILE A 183 0.76 4.25 10.02
N ILE A 184 2.01 4.49 9.64
CA ILE A 184 2.98 5.16 10.51
C ILE A 184 2.60 6.63 10.70
N GLY A 185 2.12 7.31 9.65
CA GLY A 185 1.55 8.65 9.75
C GLY A 185 0.34 8.71 10.69
N GLY A 186 -0.56 7.73 10.62
CA GLY A 186 -1.70 7.61 11.52
C GLY A 186 -1.29 7.38 12.98
N MET A 187 -0.30 6.52 13.21
CA MET A 187 0.26 6.29 14.54
C MET A 187 0.91 7.54 15.12
N VAL A 188 1.65 8.31 14.30
CA VAL A 188 2.21 9.61 14.71
C VAL A 188 1.11 10.62 15.03
N ALA A 189 -0.02 10.57 14.32
CA ALA A 189 -1.19 11.39 14.59
C ALA A 189 -2.03 10.92 15.80
N GLY A 190 -1.62 9.86 16.50
CA GLY A 190 -2.32 9.35 17.69
C GLY A 190 -3.45 8.37 17.36
N ILE A 191 -3.39 7.64 16.26
CA ILE A 191 -4.28 6.52 15.98
C ILE A 191 -3.61 5.22 16.47
N GLN A 192 -4.36 4.39 17.20
CA GLN A 192 -3.87 3.09 17.65
C GLN A 192 -3.43 2.23 16.45
N ARG A 193 -2.35 1.45 16.61
CA ARG A 193 -1.74 0.63 15.56
C ARG A 193 -2.74 -0.15 14.70
N LYS A 194 -3.59 -0.96 15.35
CA LYS A 194 -4.60 -1.79 14.68
C LYS A 194 -5.58 -0.91 13.88
N THR A 195 -6.06 0.15 14.49
CA THR A 195 -7.01 1.10 13.91
C THR A 195 -6.40 1.89 12.75
N ALA A 196 -5.12 2.26 12.84
CA ALA A 196 -4.37 2.88 11.75
C ALA A 196 -4.19 1.91 10.56
N THR A 197 -4.01 0.62 10.85
CA THR A 197 -3.97 -0.44 9.83
C THR A 197 -5.31 -0.55 9.09
N GLU A 198 -6.40 -0.67 9.84
CA GLU A 198 -7.74 -0.77 9.28
C GLU A 198 -8.09 0.50 8.48
N PHE A 199 -7.81 1.69 9.02
CA PHE A 199 -8.03 2.95 8.33
C PHE A 199 -7.23 3.04 7.03
N SER A 200 -5.97 2.62 7.04
CA SER A 200 -5.12 2.53 5.85
C SER A 200 -5.69 1.58 4.79
N PHE A 201 -6.30 0.46 5.20
CA PHE A 201 -6.93 -0.49 4.29
C PHE A 201 -8.21 0.08 3.66
N PHE A 202 -9.03 0.79 4.43
CA PHE A 202 -10.18 1.52 3.89
C PHE A 202 -9.74 2.64 2.94
N LEU A 203 -8.71 3.41 3.30
CA LEU A 203 -8.16 4.49 2.48
C LEU A 203 -7.55 3.98 1.16
N ALA A 204 -7.05 2.75 1.18
CA ALA A 204 -6.57 2.03 0.00
C ALA A 204 -7.61 1.99 -1.12
N MET A 205 -8.87 1.72 -0.75
CA MET A 205 -9.92 1.40 -1.69
C MET A 205 -10.16 2.55 -2.68
N PRO A 206 -10.51 3.78 -2.26
CA PRO A 206 -10.70 4.88 -3.21
C PRO A 206 -9.38 5.32 -3.86
N THR A 207 -8.25 5.29 -3.11
CA THR A 207 -6.95 5.75 -3.62
C THR A 207 -6.44 4.89 -4.77
N MET A 208 -6.41 3.58 -4.58
CA MET A 208 -5.89 2.64 -5.58
C MET A 208 -6.89 2.38 -6.71
N LEU A 209 -8.19 2.39 -6.43
CA LEU A 209 -9.20 2.37 -7.50
C LEU A 209 -9.04 3.59 -8.41
N GLY A 210 -8.89 4.79 -7.83
CA GLY A 210 -8.66 6.01 -8.59
C GLY A 210 -7.38 5.94 -9.43
N ALA A 211 -6.28 5.47 -8.84
CA ALA A 211 -5.01 5.30 -9.54
C ALA A 211 -5.11 4.27 -10.67
N ALA A 212 -5.75 3.12 -10.44
CA ALA A 212 -5.93 2.07 -11.43
C ALA A 212 -6.80 2.52 -12.60
N VAL A 213 -7.91 3.21 -12.34
CA VAL A 213 -8.77 3.78 -13.38
C VAL A 213 -8.00 4.83 -14.19
N TYR A 214 -7.28 5.73 -13.52
CA TYR A 214 -6.50 6.78 -14.18
C TYR A 214 -5.39 6.23 -15.07
N ASP A 215 -4.53 5.34 -14.55
CA ASP A 215 -3.42 4.79 -15.31
C ASP A 215 -3.91 3.84 -16.41
N THR A 216 -5.00 3.09 -16.21
CA THR A 216 -5.61 2.28 -17.29
C THR A 216 -6.16 3.18 -18.39
N TYR A 217 -6.96 4.20 -18.05
CA TYR A 217 -7.52 5.12 -19.03
C TYR A 217 -6.46 5.82 -19.89
N ARG A 218 -5.34 6.22 -19.27
CA ARG A 218 -4.23 6.88 -19.98
C ARG A 218 -3.43 5.95 -20.89
N ASN A 219 -3.35 4.66 -20.57
CA ASN A 219 -2.39 3.75 -21.20
C ASN A 219 -3.03 2.53 -21.89
N TYR A 220 -4.36 2.37 -21.88
CA TYR A 220 -5.02 1.17 -22.44
C TYR A 220 -4.67 0.92 -23.91
N GLY A 221 -4.52 1.99 -24.71
CA GLY A 221 -4.18 1.89 -26.13
C GLY A 221 -2.77 1.38 -26.42
N LEU A 222 -1.94 1.24 -25.39
CA LEU A 222 -0.57 0.73 -25.48
C LEU A 222 -0.48 -0.76 -25.13
N LEU A 223 -1.58 -1.38 -24.66
CA LEU A 223 -1.58 -2.78 -24.21
C LEU A 223 -1.76 -3.75 -25.38
N THR A 224 -0.82 -4.69 -25.51
CA THR A 224 -0.99 -5.84 -26.38
C THR A 224 -1.97 -6.87 -25.77
N SER A 225 -2.55 -7.75 -26.60
CA SER A 225 -3.41 -8.82 -26.09
C SER A 225 -2.71 -9.75 -25.11
N GLN A 226 -1.40 -9.98 -25.29
CA GLN A 226 -0.59 -10.80 -24.38
C GLN A 226 -0.42 -10.12 -23.01
N GLU A 227 -0.17 -8.82 -22.99
CA GLU A 227 -0.07 -8.03 -21.75
C GLU A 227 -1.41 -7.96 -21.01
N ALA A 228 -2.52 -7.84 -21.73
CA ALA A 228 -3.85 -7.90 -21.13
C ALA A 228 -4.09 -9.22 -20.37
N TRP A 229 -3.72 -10.36 -20.97
CA TRP A 229 -3.81 -11.67 -20.29
C TRP A 229 -2.84 -11.81 -19.12
N ALA A 230 -1.64 -11.24 -19.23
CA ALA A 230 -0.68 -11.21 -18.12
C ALA A 230 -1.22 -10.39 -16.94
N ILE A 231 -1.84 -9.24 -17.20
CA ILE A 231 -2.53 -8.42 -16.19
C ILE A 231 -3.62 -9.25 -15.49
N VAL A 232 -4.45 -9.98 -16.23
CA VAL A 232 -5.48 -10.85 -15.64
C VAL A 232 -4.85 -11.92 -14.74
N ALA A 233 -3.78 -12.59 -15.20
CA ALA A 233 -3.09 -13.59 -14.41
C ALA A 233 -2.50 -12.99 -13.12
N GLY A 234 -1.81 -11.86 -13.22
CA GLY A 234 -1.25 -11.15 -12.06
C GLY A 234 -2.34 -10.65 -11.10
N PHE A 235 -3.46 -10.15 -11.62
CA PHE A 235 -4.61 -9.72 -10.83
C PHE A 235 -5.17 -10.88 -9.98
N ILE A 236 -5.33 -12.06 -10.57
CA ILE A 236 -5.80 -13.26 -9.87
C ILE A 236 -4.78 -13.65 -8.78
N GLY A 237 -3.47 -13.67 -9.11
CA GLY A 237 -2.41 -13.96 -8.15
C GLY A 237 -2.42 -13.01 -6.95
N ALA A 238 -2.58 -11.70 -7.22
CA ALA A 238 -2.66 -10.66 -6.19
C ALA A 238 -3.91 -10.78 -5.33
N PHE A 239 -5.07 -11.04 -5.95
CA PHE A 239 -6.32 -11.25 -5.22
C PHE A 239 -6.24 -12.45 -4.27
N LEU A 240 -5.80 -13.61 -4.76
CA LEU A 240 -5.73 -14.84 -3.96
C LEU A 240 -4.74 -14.74 -2.81
N SER A 241 -3.56 -14.18 -3.06
CA SER A 241 -2.54 -13.98 -2.01
C SER A 241 -2.95 -12.92 -0.99
N ALA A 242 -3.58 -11.83 -1.43
CA ALA A 242 -4.10 -10.80 -0.53
C ALA A 242 -5.23 -11.33 0.38
N LEU A 243 -6.09 -12.22 -0.11
CA LEU A 243 -7.12 -12.87 0.71
C LEU A 243 -6.53 -13.60 1.92
N LEU A 244 -5.36 -14.21 1.75
CA LEU A 244 -4.63 -14.89 2.81
C LEU A 244 -3.97 -13.87 3.76
N ILE A 245 -3.19 -12.94 3.21
CA ILE A 245 -2.27 -12.12 4.02
C ILE A 245 -2.99 -11.06 4.85
N VAL A 246 -4.08 -10.47 4.35
CA VAL A 246 -4.76 -9.34 5.00
C VAL A 246 -5.25 -9.73 6.40
N ARG A 247 -5.84 -10.93 6.54
CA ARG A 247 -6.29 -11.43 7.84
C ARG A 247 -5.12 -11.73 8.77
N ALA A 248 -4.03 -12.30 8.23
CA ALA A 248 -2.83 -12.58 9.00
C ALA A 248 -2.18 -11.29 9.53
N VAL A 249 -2.12 -10.23 8.70
CA VAL A 249 -1.60 -8.92 9.10
C VAL A 249 -2.42 -8.32 10.23
N LEU A 250 -3.76 -8.29 10.11
CA LEU A 250 -4.64 -7.75 11.16
C LEU A 250 -4.48 -8.51 12.48
N ALA A 251 -4.38 -9.84 12.42
CA ALA A 251 -4.13 -10.67 13.59
C ALA A 251 -2.74 -10.40 14.20
N PHE A 252 -1.72 -10.21 13.37
CA PHE A 252 -0.35 -9.91 13.81
C PHE A 252 -0.27 -8.57 14.53
N VAL A 253 -0.76 -7.48 13.91
CA VAL A 253 -0.63 -6.10 14.42
C VAL A 253 -1.46 -5.85 15.66
N ALA A 254 -2.49 -6.66 15.90
CA ALA A 254 -3.24 -6.65 17.15
C ALA A 254 -2.40 -7.09 18.37
N ARG A 255 -1.32 -7.85 18.16
CA ARG A 255 -0.49 -8.43 19.23
C ARG A 255 0.99 -8.06 19.16
N HIS A 256 1.46 -7.56 18.03
CA HIS A 256 2.86 -7.30 17.77
C HIS A 256 3.10 -5.87 17.24
N THR A 257 4.35 -5.42 17.38
CA THR A 257 4.83 -4.13 16.83
C THR A 257 5.27 -4.27 15.38
N TYR A 258 5.35 -3.16 14.64
CA TYR A 258 5.88 -3.16 13.28
C TYR A 258 7.41 -3.32 13.16
N ARG A 259 8.15 -3.41 14.28
CA ARG A 259 9.62 -3.49 14.27
C ARG A 259 10.20 -4.59 13.38
N VAL A 260 9.55 -5.76 13.30
CA VAL A 260 9.99 -6.86 12.43
C VAL A 260 9.96 -6.44 10.96
N PHE A 261 8.88 -5.79 10.52
CA PHE A 261 8.76 -5.26 9.16
C PHE A 261 9.74 -4.11 8.91
N ALA A 262 10.03 -3.30 9.94
CA ALA A 262 11.01 -2.22 9.84
C ALA A 262 12.42 -2.76 9.53
N TRP A 263 12.87 -3.79 10.26
CA TRP A 263 14.13 -4.46 10.00
C TRP A 263 14.16 -5.16 8.66
N TYR A 264 13.04 -5.81 8.29
CA TYR A 264 12.89 -6.42 6.97
C TYR A 264 13.08 -5.39 5.84
N ARG A 265 12.45 -4.21 5.94
CA ARG A 265 12.62 -3.13 4.96
C ARG A 265 14.07 -2.66 4.86
N ILE A 266 14.74 -2.49 5.99
CA ILE A 266 16.14 -2.04 6.02
C ILE A 266 17.02 -3.08 5.31
N ALA A 267 16.86 -4.36 5.65
CA ALA A 267 17.57 -5.45 5.01
C ALA A 267 17.29 -5.50 3.50
N LEU A 268 16.03 -5.42 3.09
CA LEU A 268 15.64 -5.38 1.68
C LEU A 268 16.26 -4.18 0.95
N GLY A 269 16.27 -3.00 1.57
CA GLY A 269 16.90 -1.81 1.01
C GLY A 269 18.40 -2.02 0.72
N PHE A 270 19.13 -2.68 1.64
CA PHE A 270 20.53 -3.06 1.39
C PHE A 270 20.67 -4.12 0.30
N VAL A 271 19.77 -5.10 0.22
CA VAL A 271 19.77 -6.11 -0.85
C VAL A 271 19.55 -5.45 -2.21
N VAL A 272 18.58 -4.53 -2.33
CA VAL A 272 18.32 -3.77 -3.56
C VAL A 272 19.53 -2.90 -3.92
N ALA A 273 20.13 -2.21 -2.94
CA ALA A 273 21.32 -1.40 -3.18
C ALA A 273 22.52 -2.23 -3.67
N LEU A 274 22.75 -3.40 -3.07
CA LEU A 274 23.81 -4.32 -3.49
C LEU A 274 23.54 -4.87 -4.89
N TRP A 275 22.31 -5.29 -5.17
CA TRP A 275 21.90 -5.76 -6.49
C TRP A 275 22.13 -4.69 -7.57
N LEU A 276 21.84 -3.42 -7.28
CA LEU A 276 22.11 -2.31 -8.18
C LEU A 276 23.60 -2.03 -8.38
N TRP A 277 24.42 -2.25 -7.36
CA TRP A 277 25.87 -2.04 -7.44
C TRP A 277 26.60 -3.13 -8.23
N LEU A 278 26.06 -4.35 -8.24
CA LEU A 278 26.64 -5.51 -8.95
C LEU A 278 26.30 -5.55 -10.45
N ARG A 279 25.51 -4.60 -10.94
CA ARG A 279 25.11 -4.47 -12.35
C ARG A 279 25.86 -3.34 -13.03
#